data_AF-A0AAJ6JB20-F1
#
_entry.id   AF-A0AAJ6JB20-F1
#
_cell.length_a   1.000
_cell.length_b   1.000
_cell.length_c   1.000
_cell.angle_alpha   90.00
_cell.angle_beta   90.00
_cell.angle_gamma   90.00
#
_symmetry.space_group_name_H-M   'P 1'
#
loop_
_entity.id
_entity.type
_entity.pdbx_description
1 polymer ?
#
loop_
_entity_poly.entity_id
_entity_poly.type
_entity_poly.pdbx_seq_one_letter_code
_entity_poly.pdbx_strand_id
1 'polypeptide(L)' 'MKPTKSLKQQARVAEKAAQQVADAFVANQMKALASAFRAQAKVMKKNKRKKSS' A
#
# COMPACT_ATOMS: atom_id res chain seq x y z
N MET A 1 7.81 9.98 11.53
CA MET A 1 7.73 9.21 10.26
C MET A 1 6.71 9.86 9.32
N LYS A 2 6.98 10.01 8.01
CA LYS A 2 5.96 10.52 7.06
C LYS A 2 4.92 9.42 6.83
N PRO A 3 3.60 9.66 6.99
CA PRO A 3 2.58 8.61 6.87
C PRO A 3 2.56 7.93 5.49
N THR A 4 2.92 8.67 4.44
CA THR A 4 3.11 8.12 3.09
C THR A 4 4.25 7.11 2.98
N LYS A 5 5.29 7.19 3.83
CA LYS A 5 6.35 6.17 3.90
C LYS A 5 5.85 4.90 4.58
N SER A 6 5.04 5.03 5.63
CA SER A 6 4.44 3.86 6.32
C SER A 6 3.53 3.07 5.38
N LEU A 7 2.65 3.75 4.62
CA LEU A 7 1.77 3.10 3.64
C LEU A 7 2.55 2.39 2.53
N LYS A 8 3.67 2.97 2.06
CA LYS A 8 4.55 2.30 1.10
C LYS A 8 5.24 1.06 1.69
N GLN A 9 5.63 1.12 2.97
CA GLN A 9 6.21 -0.02 3.69
C GLN A 9 5.17 -1.14 3.81
N GLN A 10 3.95 -0.82 4.23
CA GLN A 10 2.85 -1.77 4.38
C GLN A 10 2.49 -2.42 3.04
N ALA A 11 2.48 -1.65 1.94
CA ALA A 11 2.29 -2.21 0.59
C ALA A 11 3.37 -3.25 0.24
N ARG A 12 4.65 -2.97 0.54
CA ARG A 12 5.76 -3.90 0.27
C ARG A 12 5.67 -5.17 1.12
N VAL A 13 5.26 -5.04 2.38
CA VAL A 13 5.06 -6.19 3.27
C VAL A 13 3.93 -7.07 2.76
N ALA A 14 2.80 -6.47 2.36
CA ALA A 14 1.68 -7.21 1.79
C ALA A 14 2.03 -7.92 0.47
N GLU A 15 2.83 -7.29 -0.41
CA GLU A 15 3.34 -7.96 -1.62
C GLU A 15 4.26 -9.15 -1.28
N LYS A 16 5.16 -8.97 -0.31
CA LYS A 16 6.06 -10.05 0.11
C LYS A 16 5.29 -11.21 0.73
N ALA A 17 4.27 -10.92 1.55
CA ALA A 17 3.42 -11.94 2.13
C ALA A 17 2.60 -12.67 1.06
N ALA A 18 2.08 -11.96 0.05
CA ALA A 18 1.38 -12.57 -1.08
C ALA A 18 2.25 -13.55 -1.88
N GLN A 19 3.58 -13.34 -1.91
CA GLN A 19 4.53 -14.25 -2.57
C GLN A 19 4.84 -15.50 -1.74
N GLN A 20 4.62 -15.45 -0.43
CA GLN A 20 4.95 -16.54 0.49
C GLN A 20 3.74 -17.43 0.80
N VAL A 21 2.53 -16.97 0.49
CA VAL A 21 1.30 -17.73 0.71
C VAL A 21 1.08 -18.70 -0.45
N ALA A 22 0.85 -19.98 -0.12
CA ALA A 22 0.56 -21.03 -1.09
C ALA A 22 -0.87 -20.95 -1.66
N ASP A 23 -1.81 -20.40 -0.88
CA ASP A 23 -3.20 -20.23 -1.30
C ASP A 23 -3.37 -19.02 -2.24
N ALA A 24 -3.83 -19.29 -3.46
CA ALA A 24 -3.97 -18.27 -4.50
C ALA A 24 -5.03 -17.20 -4.17
N PHE A 25 -6.08 -17.55 -3.42
CA PHE A 25 -7.12 -16.61 -3.00
C PHE A 25 -6.55 -15.63 -1.97
N VAL A 26 -5.90 -16.13 -0.92
CA VAL A 26 -5.26 -15.30 0.11
C VAL A 26 -4.14 -14.45 -0.48
N ALA A 27 -3.34 -15.00 -1.40
CA ALA A 27 -2.33 -14.24 -2.12
C ALA A 27 -2.93 -13.07 -2.93
N ASN A 28 -4.08 -13.28 -3.58
CA ASN A 28 -4.78 -12.22 -4.30
C ASN A 28 -5.35 -11.15 -3.37
N GLN A 29 -5.90 -11.53 -2.22
CA GLN A 29 -6.35 -10.57 -1.21
C GLN A 29 -5.20 -9.70 -0.71
N MET A 30 -4.02 -10.29 -0.49
CA MET A 30 -2.82 -9.56 -0.09
C MET A 30 -2.29 -8.61 -1.19
N LYS A 31 -2.35 -9.01 -2.46
CA LYS A 31 -2.04 -8.12 -3.60
C LYS A 31 -3.02 -6.94 -3.71
N ALA A 32 -4.31 -7.19 -3.49
CA ALA A 32 -5.33 -6.15 -3.47
C ALA A 32 -5.07 -5.15 -2.33
N LEU A 33 -4.74 -5.65 -1.14
CA LEU A 33 -4.39 -4.83 0.03
C LEU A 33 -3.13 -3.99 -0.22
N ALA A 34 -2.09 -4.54 -0.85
CA ALA A 34 -0.92 -3.78 -1.25
C ALA A 34 -1.24 -2.63 -2.23
N SER A 35 -2.13 -2.91 -3.18
CA SER A 35 -2.60 -1.92 -4.16
C SER A 35 -3.39 -0.80 -3.49
N ALA A 36 -4.25 -1.12 -2.52
CA ALA A 36 -4.99 -0.15 -1.72
C ALA A 36 -4.04 0.79 -0.94
N PHE A 37 -3.00 0.26 -0.29
CA PHE A 37 -2.01 1.08 0.40
C PHE A 37 -1.22 2.01 -0.54
N ARG A 38 -0.87 1.56 -1.75
CA ARG A 38 -0.24 2.41 -2.77
C ARG A 38 -1.18 3.53 -3.24
N ALA A 39 -2.47 3.22 -3.42
CA ALA A 39 -3.48 4.21 -3.78
C ALA A 39 -3.65 5.26 -2.66
N GLN A 40 -3.76 4.84 -1.41
CA GLN A 40 -3.87 5.73 -0.25
C GLN A 40 -2.63 6.63 -0.11
N ALA A 41 -1.44 6.09 -0.32
CA ALA A 41 -0.20 6.88 -0.32
C ALA A 41 -0.18 7.95 -1.43
N LYS A 42 -0.72 7.64 -2.62
CA LYS A 42 -0.86 8.61 -3.73
C LYS A 42 -1.87 9.71 -3.38
N VAL A 43 -3.03 9.35 -2.84
CA VAL A 43 -4.07 10.32 -2.40
C VAL A 43 -3.53 11.24 -1.33
N MET A 44 -2.86 10.71 -0.30
CA MET A 44 -2.23 11.53 0.74
C MET A 44 -1.17 12.48 0.17
N LYS A 45 -0.35 12.05 -0.81
CA LYS A 45 0.63 12.93 -1.47
C LYS A 45 -0.08 14.04 -2.25
N LYS A 46 -1.16 13.74 -2.96
CA LYS A 46 -1.95 14.71 -3.74
C LYS A 46 -2.64 15.72 -2.81
N ASN A 47 -3.27 15.26 -1.72
CA ASN A 47 -3.93 16.11 -0.73
C ASN A 47 -2.93 17.01 0.00
N LYS A 48 -1.72 16.51 0.31
CA LYS A 48 -0.66 17.35 0.89
C LYS A 48 -0.24 18.47 -0.06
N ARG A 49 -0.09 18.20 -1.36
CA ARG A 49 0.24 19.24 -2.36
C ARG A 49 -0.87 20.29 -2.46
N LYS A 50 -2.14 19.87 -2.48
CA LYS A 50 -3.29 20.79 -2.53
C LYS A 50 -3.46 21.66 -1.28
N LYS A 51 -3.04 21.20 -0.09
CA LYS A 51 -3.11 21.97 1.16
C LYS A 51 -1.96 22.98 1.33
N SER A 52 -0.92 22.87 0.53
CA SER A 52 0.26 23.76 0.57
C SER A 52 0.31 24.73 -0.61
N SER A 53 -0.79 24.88 -1.34
CA SER A 53 -1.02 25.81 -2.44
C SER A 53 -2.17 26.72 -2.05
#